data_AF-A0A959NBM2-F1
#
_entry.id   AF-A0A959NBM2-F1
#
_cell.length_a   1.000
_cell.length_b   1.000
_cell.length_c   1.000
_cell.angle_alpha   90.00
_cell.angle_beta   90.00
_cell.angle_gamma   90.00
#
_symmetry.space_group_name_H-M   'P 1'
#
loop_
_entity.id
_entity.type
_entity.pdbx_description
1 polymer ?
#
loop_
_entity_poly.entity_id
_entity_poly.type
_entity_poly.pdbx_seq_one_letter_code
_entity_poly.pdbx_strand_id
1 'polypeptide(L)'
;SFPDAEGFVLVLNQQGEVVDEVDYNDDWHFKLIDDDEGVSLERIDPDAPSQEASNWHSAASTAGYGTPTYKNSQYKLVNPVSATVAVVPKVFSPDNDGRDDIATIQYEVTEPGYVANITIFDAAGRPIRNLVRNGTLGLKGYWNWDGLDDKGHKLP
;
A
#
# COMPACT_ATOMS: atom_id res chain seq x y z
N SER A 1 28.08 -15.57 -8.71
CA SER A 1 26.79 -15.11 -9.22
C SER A 1 25.77 -16.20 -9.00
N PHE A 2 24.51 -15.84 -8.86
CA PHE A 2 23.41 -16.81 -8.93
C PHE A 2 22.99 -17.01 -10.40
N PRO A 3 22.26 -18.09 -10.72
CA PRO A 3 21.59 -18.22 -12.01
C PRO A 3 20.66 -17.03 -12.29
N ASP A 4 20.36 -16.82 -13.57
CA ASP A 4 19.43 -15.81 -14.07
C ASP A 4 18.00 -16.35 -14.19
N ALA A 5 17.84 -17.58 -14.69
CA ALA A 5 16.54 -18.17 -14.99
C ALA A 5 15.70 -18.52 -13.75
N GLU A 6 16.30 -19.18 -12.76
CA GLU A 6 15.62 -19.56 -11.51
C GLU A 6 16.63 -19.99 -10.46
N GLY A 7 16.24 -19.93 -9.19
CA GLY A 7 17.04 -20.52 -8.14
C GLY A 7 16.52 -20.31 -6.73
N PHE A 8 17.13 -21.05 -5.82
CA PHE A 8 16.85 -20.97 -4.39
C PHE A 8 18.02 -20.32 -3.65
N VAL A 9 17.75 -19.24 -2.91
CA VAL A 9 18.74 -18.56 -2.06
C VAL A 9 18.29 -18.69 -0.61
N LEU A 10 19.21 -19.14 0.24
CA LEU A 10 18.99 -19.33 1.66
C LEU A 10 20.05 -18.55 2.45
N VAL A 11 19.60 -17.73 3.40
CA VAL A 11 20.47 -17.05 4.35
C VAL A 11 20.33 -17.74 5.71
N LEU A 12 21.45 -18.23 6.23
CA LEU A 12 21.51 -18.89 7.53
C LEU A 12 22.26 -18.02 8.53
N ASN A 13 21.86 -18.09 9.81
CA ASN A 13 22.66 -17.55 10.90
C ASN A 13 23.80 -18.52 11.29
N GLN A 14 24.63 -18.14 12.26
CA GLN A 14 25.76 -18.96 12.72
C GLN A 14 25.33 -20.29 13.39
N GLN A 15 24.08 -20.38 13.82
CA GLN A 15 23.47 -21.56 14.43
C GLN A 15 22.86 -22.50 13.37
N GLY A 16 22.85 -22.11 12.09
CA GLY A 16 22.25 -22.86 11.00
C GLY A 16 20.73 -22.67 10.89
N GLU A 17 20.16 -21.68 11.57
CA GLU A 17 18.76 -21.33 11.46
C GLU A 17 18.54 -20.44 10.23
N VAL A 18 17.41 -20.65 9.54
CA VAL A 18 17.01 -19.84 8.39
C VAL A 18 16.63 -18.44 8.85
N VAL A 19 17.37 -17.45 8.34
CA VAL A 19 17.07 -16.02 8.54
C VAL A 19 16.12 -15.55 7.45
N ASP A 20 16.36 -15.96 6.20
CA ASP A 20 15.56 -15.60 5.05
C ASP A 20 15.76 -16.61 3.92
N GLU A 21 14.76 -16.77 3.07
CA GLU A 21 14.82 -17.63 1.89
C GLU A 21 13.96 -17.09 0.75
N VAL A 22 14.39 -17.35 -0.48
CA VAL A 22 13.63 -17.02 -1.69
C VAL A 22 13.86 -18.10 -2.74
N ASP A 23 12.76 -18.55 -3.35
CA ASP A 23 12.75 -19.33 -4.57
C ASP A 23 12.29 -18.39 -5.70
N TYR A 24 13.23 -17.91 -6.52
CA TYR A 24 12.96 -16.90 -7.54
C TYR A 24 12.95 -17.52 -8.94
N ASN A 25 12.24 -16.86 -9.85
CA ASN A 25 12.16 -17.19 -11.26
C ASN A 25 12.32 -15.90 -12.10
N ASP A 26 12.85 -16.04 -13.32
CA ASP A 26 13.05 -14.95 -14.27
C ASP A 26 11.73 -14.25 -14.65
N ASP A 27 10.58 -14.94 -14.53
CA ASP A 27 9.27 -14.36 -14.77
C ASP A 27 8.87 -13.23 -13.79
N TRP A 28 9.66 -13.01 -12.73
CA TRP A 28 9.52 -11.87 -11.80
C TRP A 28 10.09 -10.57 -12.37
N HIS A 29 10.81 -10.63 -13.49
CA HIS A 29 11.27 -9.43 -14.19
C HIS A 29 10.10 -8.58 -14.70
N PHE A 30 10.39 -7.30 -14.91
CA PHE A 30 9.43 -6.36 -15.47
C PHE A 30 9.08 -6.77 -16.90
N LYS A 31 7.80 -7.12 -17.14
CA LYS A 31 7.30 -7.68 -18.40
C LYS A 31 7.55 -6.87 -19.68
N LEU A 32 8.01 -5.62 -19.58
CA LEU A 32 8.36 -4.79 -20.75
C LEU A 32 9.88 -4.74 -21.01
N ILE A 33 10.68 -5.51 -20.27
CA ILE A 33 12.07 -5.77 -20.61
C ILE A 33 12.07 -6.91 -21.64
N ASP A 34 12.55 -6.62 -22.85
CA ASP A 34 12.58 -7.59 -23.95
C ASP A 34 13.69 -8.64 -23.80
N ASP A 35 14.78 -8.28 -23.12
CA ASP A 35 15.95 -9.09 -22.82
C ASP A 35 16.44 -8.71 -21.42
N ASP A 36 16.22 -9.61 -20.45
CA ASP A 36 16.59 -9.44 -19.05
C ASP A 36 17.99 -9.96 -18.72
N GLU A 37 18.76 -10.38 -19.74
CA GLU A 37 20.15 -10.75 -19.59
C GLU A 37 20.97 -9.61 -18.96
N GLY A 38 21.67 -9.94 -17.87
CA GLY A 38 22.45 -8.96 -17.11
C GLY A 38 21.62 -8.02 -16.22
N VAL A 39 20.31 -8.20 -16.12
CA VAL A 39 19.44 -7.47 -15.20
C VAL A 39 19.25 -8.25 -13.91
N SER A 40 19.45 -7.61 -12.76
CA SER A 40 19.24 -8.24 -11.46
C SER A 40 17.79 -8.09 -10.98
N LEU A 41 17.24 -9.12 -10.33
CA LEU A 41 16.07 -8.97 -9.47
C LEU A 41 16.48 -8.28 -8.16
N GLU A 42 15.71 -7.27 -7.78
CA GLU A 42 15.90 -6.49 -6.57
C GLU A 42 14.64 -6.52 -5.72
N ARG A 43 14.79 -6.89 -4.44
CA ARG A 43 13.73 -6.79 -3.44
C ARG A 43 13.35 -5.33 -3.21
N ILE A 44 12.05 -5.05 -3.20
CA ILE A 44 11.47 -3.72 -3.05
C ILE A 44 11.43 -3.32 -1.58
N ASP A 45 10.82 -4.15 -0.73
CA ASP A 45 10.64 -3.93 0.71
C ASP A 45 11.33 -5.06 1.50
N PRO A 46 12.37 -4.75 2.30
CA PRO A 46 13.10 -5.74 3.09
C PRO A 46 12.26 -6.34 4.24
N ASP A 47 11.19 -5.68 4.67
CA ASP A 47 10.34 -6.15 5.77
C ASP A 47 9.13 -6.96 5.25
N ALA A 48 8.80 -6.86 3.95
CA ALA A 48 7.76 -7.68 3.31
C ALA A 48 8.29 -9.08 2.97
N PRO A 49 7.45 -10.14 2.89
CA PRO A 49 7.91 -11.51 2.66
C PRO A 49 8.74 -11.68 1.38
N SER A 50 9.79 -12.48 1.45
CA SER A 50 10.72 -12.74 0.34
C SER A 50 10.13 -13.63 -0.76
N GLN A 51 9.20 -14.51 -0.41
CA GLN A 51 8.56 -15.43 -1.35
C GLN A 51 7.45 -14.79 -2.20
N GLU A 52 7.14 -13.52 -1.95
CA GLU A 52 6.14 -12.79 -2.71
C GLU A 52 6.80 -12.17 -3.96
N ALA A 53 6.52 -12.71 -5.14
CA ALA A 53 7.01 -12.19 -6.42
C ALA A 53 6.76 -10.68 -6.58
N SER A 54 5.64 -10.19 -6.05
CA SER A 54 5.27 -8.76 -6.05
C SER A 54 6.21 -7.86 -5.25
N ASN A 55 7.05 -8.44 -4.39
CA ASN A 55 8.08 -7.74 -3.63
C ASN A 55 9.44 -7.72 -4.35
N TRP A 56 9.50 -8.18 -5.59
CA TRP A 56 10.70 -8.15 -6.43
C TRP A 56 10.43 -7.37 -7.70
N HIS A 57 11.48 -6.75 -8.23
CA HIS A 57 11.42 -6.05 -9.49
C HIS A 57 12.80 -5.97 -10.12
N SER A 58 12.85 -5.81 -11.44
CA SER A 58 14.11 -5.59 -12.15
C SER A 58 14.81 -4.32 -11.71
N ALA A 59 16.13 -4.41 -11.53
CA ALA A 59 17.00 -3.27 -11.25
C ALA A 59 16.88 -2.19 -12.34
N ALA A 60 16.99 -0.93 -11.93
CA ALA A 60 16.88 0.20 -12.84
C ALA A 60 18.07 0.26 -13.81
N SER A 61 17.81 0.56 -15.08
CA SER A 61 18.85 0.79 -16.10
C SER A 61 19.76 1.97 -15.73
N THR A 62 19.22 2.99 -15.07
CA THR A 62 19.99 4.15 -14.55
C THR A 62 20.92 3.78 -13.40
N ALA A 63 20.68 2.65 -12.74
CA ALA A 63 21.58 2.07 -11.74
C ALA A 63 22.54 1.04 -12.35
N GLY A 64 22.55 0.87 -13.68
CA GLY A 64 23.41 -0.09 -14.37
C GLY A 64 22.91 -1.53 -14.31
N TYR A 65 21.60 -1.75 -14.18
CA TYR A 65 20.95 -3.06 -14.17
C TYR A 65 21.28 -3.95 -12.94
N GLY A 66 21.89 -3.38 -11.91
CA GLY A 66 22.03 -4.02 -10.59
C GLY A 66 22.77 -3.12 -9.60
N THR A 67 22.47 -3.25 -8.32
CA THR A 67 23.11 -2.46 -7.24
C THR A 67 23.94 -3.30 -6.27
N PRO A 68 24.95 -4.07 -6.71
CA PRO A 68 25.79 -4.82 -5.78
C PRO A 68 26.47 -3.87 -4.79
N THR A 69 26.48 -4.22 -3.51
CA THR A 69 27.05 -3.41 -2.39
C THR A 69 26.35 -2.07 -2.10
N TYR A 70 25.30 -1.73 -2.84
CA TYR A 70 24.48 -0.53 -2.62
C TYR A 70 23.05 -0.92 -2.26
N LYS A 71 22.26 0.07 -1.86
CA LYS A 71 20.81 -0.11 -1.68
C LYS A 71 20.15 -0.35 -3.04
N ASN A 72 19.23 -1.31 -3.11
CA ASN A 72 18.43 -1.62 -4.29
C ASN A 72 17.84 -0.35 -4.91
N SER A 73 17.94 -0.26 -6.24
CA SER A 73 17.35 0.83 -7.02
C SER A 73 15.82 0.85 -6.96
N GLN A 74 15.22 -0.32 -6.73
CA GLN A 74 13.78 -0.49 -6.50
C GLN A 74 13.37 -0.38 -5.03
N TYR A 75 14.31 -0.03 -4.14
CA TYR A 75 14.05 0.05 -2.70
C TYR A 75 12.92 1.04 -2.41
N LYS A 76 11.86 0.54 -1.79
CA LYS A 76 10.77 1.35 -1.27
C LYS A 76 10.91 1.41 0.23
N LEU A 77 11.10 2.63 0.75
CA LEU A 77 10.86 2.88 2.15
C LEU A 77 9.34 2.90 2.35
N VAL A 78 8.77 1.82 2.88
CA VAL A 78 7.42 1.89 3.44
C VAL A 78 7.54 2.68 4.73
N ASN A 79 7.47 4.00 4.62
CA ASN A 79 7.15 4.82 5.78
C ASN A 79 5.67 4.60 6.05
N PRO A 80 5.27 3.89 7.12
CA PRO A 80 3.88 3.89 7.52
C PRO A 80 3.49 5.36 7.71
N VAL A 81 2.50 5.82 6.94
CA VAL A 81 1.92 7.14 7.17
C VAL A 81 1.46 7.14 8.62
N SER A 82 2.12 7.94 9.45
CA SER A 82 1.74 8.09 10.86
C SER A 82 0.49 8.97 10.91
N ALA A 83 -0.64 8.30 10.66
CA ALA A 83 -1.95 8.90 10.64
C ALA A 83 -2.90 8.09 11.52
N THR A 84 -3.75 8.79 12.27
CA THR A 84 -4.90 8.21 12.93
C THR A 84 -6.16 8.65 12.20
N VAL A 85 -7.10 7.73 12.00
CA VAL A 85 -8.41 8.01 11.42
C VAL A 85 -9.46 7.35 12.30
N ALA A 86 -10.52 8.07 12.64
CA ALA A 86 -11.63 7.55 13.42
C ALA A 86 -12.96 8.02 12.85
N VAL A 87 -13.99 7.20 12.99
CA VAL A 87 -15.37 7.54 12.60
C VAL A 87 -16.20 7.63 13.88
N VAL A 88 -16.87 8.77 14.07
CA VAL A 88 -17.66 9.06 15.27
C VAL A 88 -19.03 9.64 14.88
N PRO A 89 -20.14 9.01 15.30
CA PRO A 89 -20.20 7.71 15.96
C PRO A 89 -19.92 6.56 14.98
N LYS A 90 -19.56 5.38 15.50
CA LYS A 90 -19.31 4.18 14.68
C LYS A 90 -20.58 3.62 14.04
N VAL A 91 -21.72 3.87 14.68
CA VAL A 91 -23.06 3.54 14.24
C VAL A 91 -23.88 4.81 14.40
N PHE A 92 -24.60 5.20 13.37
CA PHE A 92 -25.35 6.44 13.31
C PHE A 92 -26.69 6.19 12.60
N SER A 93 -27.70 7.00 12.89
CA SER A 93 -29.08 6.88 12.42
C SER A 93 -29.44 8.12 11.59
N PRO A 94 -29.24 8.12 10.26
CA PRO A 94 -29.55 9.26 9.40
C PRO A 94 -31.06 9.35 9.11
N ASP A 95 -31.89 9.42 10.15
CA ASP A 95 -33.34 9.51 10.06
C ASP A 95 -33.88 10.94 10.29
N ASN A 96 -32.98 11.88 10.62
CA ASN A 96 -33.24 13.29 10.89
C ASN A 96 -34.13 13.49 12.11
N ASP A 97 -33.96 12.63 13.14
CA ASP A 97 -34.63 12.73 14.43
C ASP A 97 -33.88 13.62 15.45
N GLY A 98 -32.69 14.12 15.07
CA GLY A 98 -31.83 14.99 15.88
C GLY A 98 -30.79 14.22 16.70
N ARG A 99 -30.71 12.89 16.56
CA ARG A 99 -29.77 12.03 17.27
C ARG A 99 -28.94 11.21 16.28
N ASP A 100 -27.63 11.31 16.40
CA ASP A 100 -26.68 10.50 15.64
C ASP A 100 -26.94 10.52 14.11
N ASP A 101 -27.39 11.65 13.56
CA ASP A 101 -27.76 11.81 12.15
C ASP A 101 -26.56 11.89 11.19
N ILE A 102 -25.37 12.18 11.73
CA ILE A 102 -24.14 12.43 10.97
C ILE A 102 -23.01 11.60 11.54
N ALA A 103 -22.28 10.92 10.65
CA ALA A 103 -21.00 10.30 10.97
C ALA A 103 -19.84 11.24 10.61
N THR A 104 -18.96 11.50 11.57
CA THR A 104 -17.78 12.35 11.39
C THR A 104 -16.54 11.48 11.23
N ILE A 105 -15.86 11.59 10.10
CA ILE A 105 -14.55 10.99 9.85
C ILE A 105 -13.50 12.01 10.26
N GLN A 106 -12.86 11.81 11.41
CA GLN A 106 -11.79 12.65 11.91
C GLN A 106 -10.43 12.02 11.64
N TYR A 107 -9.42 12.85 11.38
CA TYR A 107 -8.07 12.39 11.12
C TYR A 107 -7.01 13.30 11.79
N GLU A 108 -5.87 12.70 12.08
CA GLU A 108 -4.65 13.40 12.50
C GLU A 108 -3.44 12.75 11.81
N VAL A 109 -2.60 13.55 11.17
CA VAL A 109 -1.37 13.15 10.48
C VAL A 109 -0.16 13.87 11.08
N THR A 110 1.00 13.20 11.11
CA THR A 110 2.21 13.79 11.70
C THR A 110 2.91 14.82 10.82
N GLU A 111 2.66 14.79 9.51
CA GLU A 111 3.34 15.64 8.51
C GLU A 111 2.33 16.22 7.50
N PRO A 112 2.58 17.43 6.95
CA PRO A 112 1.77 17.99 5.88
C PRO A 112 2.09 17.34 4.52
N GLY A 113 1.25 17.59 3.52
CA GLY A 113 1.48 17.15 2.13
C GLY A 113 0.73 15.87 1.73
N TYR A 114 -0.02 15.27 2.65
CA TYR A 114 -0.90 14.16 2.35
C TYR A 114 -2.19 14.60 1.64
N VAL A 115 -2.75 13.67 0.87
CA VAL A 115 -4.08 13.77 0.25
C VAL A 115 -4.92 12.57 0.68
N ALA A 116 -6.21 12.80 0.95
CA ALA A 116 -7.16 11.74 1.26
C ALA A 116 -8.16 11.52 0.12
N ASN A 117 -8.52 10.25 -0.05
CA ASN A 117 -9.69 9.82 -0.77
C ASN A 117 -10.56 9.01 0.21
N ILE A 118 -11.83 9.37 0.34
CA ILE A 118 -12.77 8.67 1.22
C ILE A 118 -13.88 8.09 0.36
N THR A 119 -13.95 6.76 0.32
CA THR A 119 -15.00 6.01 -0.36
C THR A 119 -15.79 5.22 0.67
N ILE A 120 -17.11 5.36 0.64
CA ILE A 120 -18.04 4.60 1.46
C ILE A 120 -18.51 3.39 0.65
N PHE A 121 -18.55 2.24 1.30
CA PHE A 121 -18.99 0.97 0.73
C PHE A 121 -20.18 0.43 1.50
N ASP A 122 -21.05 -0.32 0.81
CA ASP A 122 -22.08 -1.11 1.47
C ASP A 122 -21.54 -2.44 2.02
N ALA A 123 -22.39 -3.22 2.68
CA ALA A 123 -22.03 -4.52 3.27
C ALA A 123 -21.59 -5.57 2.22
N ALA A 124 -21.89 -5.35 0.93
CA ALA A 124 -21.44 -6.21 -0.17
C ALA A 124 -20.13 -5.72 -0.80
N GLY A 125 -19.52 -4.66 -0.26
CA GLY A 125 -18.27 -4.08 -0.77
C GLY A 125 -18.46 -3.23 -2.03
N ARG A 126 -19.69 -2.81 -2.36
CA ARG A 126 -19.94 -1.94 -3.52
C ARG A 126 -19.76 -0.47 -3.10
N PRO A 127 -19.05 0.36 -3.88
CA PRO A 127 -18.90 1.78 -3.57
C PRO A 127 -20.25 2.50 -3.75
N ILE A 128 -20.69 3.21 -2.72
CA ILE A 128 -21.98 3.93 -2.70
C ILE A 128 -21.81 5.44 -2.61
N ARG A 129 -20.67 5.91 -2.07
CA ARG A 129 -20.36 7.34 -2.01
C ARG A 129 -18.87 7.59 -2.12
N ASN A 130 -18.49 8.60 -2.90
CA ASN A 130 -17.16 9.18 -2.88
C ASN A 130 -17.19 10.47 -2.05
N LEU A 131 -17.03 10.34 -0.74
CA LEU A 131 -17.17 11.47 0.17
C LEU A 131 -16.08 12.54 -0.04
N VAL A 132 -14.86 12.10 -0.33
CA VAL A 132 -13.71 12.99 -0.58
C VAL A 132 -12.91 12.47 -1.76
N ARG A 133 -12.58 13.36 -2.70
CA ARG A 133 -11.71 13.08 -3.84
C ARG A 133 -10.52 14.04 -3.83
N ASN A 134 -9.31 13.51 -3.66
CA ASN A 134 -8.06 14.26 -3.61
C ASN A 134 -8.07 15.42 -2.60
N GLY A 135 -8.64 15.20 -1.41
CA GLY A 135 -8.72 16.23 -0.37
C GLY A 135 -7.35 16.44 0.28
N THR A 136 -6.80 17.64 0.18
CA THR A 136 -5.53 18.01 0.84
C THR A 136 -5.67 18.04 2.35
N LEU A 137 -4.72 17.45 3.07
CA LEU A 137 -4.77 17.33 4.53
C LEU A 137 -3.97 18.43 5.23
N GLY A 138 -4.62 19.14 6.16
CA GLY A 138 -3.93 19.76 7.29
C GLY A 138 -3.47 18.69 8.31
N LEU A 139 -2.76 19.06 9.37
CA LEU A 139 -2.29 18.09 10.38
C LEU A 139 -3.43 17.39 11.13
N LYS A 140 -4.58 18.05 11.27
CA LYS A 140 -5.81 17.49 11.82
C LYS A 140 -6.99 18.01 11.02
N GLY A 141 -8.07 17.24 10.95
CA GLY A 141 -9.29 17.68 10.29
C GLY A 141 -10.40 16.65 10.39
N TYR A 142 -11.51 16.95 9.74
CA TYR A 142 -12.66 16.05 9.69
C TYR A 142 -13.50 16.25 8.43
N TRP A 143 -14.30 15.25 8.09
CA TRP A 143 -15.41 15.33 7.14
C TRP A 143 -16.65 14.69 7.72
N ASN A 144 -17.81 15.23 7.34
CA ASN A 144 -19.10 14.72 7.78
C ASN A 144 -19.76 13.92 6.67
N TRP A 145 -20.42 12.83 7.05
CA TRP A 145 -21.25 12.02 6.19
C TRP A 145 -22.67 11.92 6.75
N ASP A 146 -23.64 12.18 5.90
CA ASP A 146 -25.08 12.29 6.19
C ASP A 146 -25.86 10.99 5.93
N GLY A 147 -25.17 9.89 5.58
CA GLY A 147 -25.81 8.60 5.29
C GLY A 147 -26.41 8.45 3.90
N LEU A 148 -26.20 9.42 3.02
CA LEU A 148 -26.71 9.38 1.65
C LEU A 148 -25.68 8.79 0.68
N ASP A 149 -26.14 8.23 -0.45
CA ASP A 149 -25.30 7.85 -1.59
C ASP A 149 -24.84 9.09 -2.40
N ASP A 150 -24.02 8.88 -3.45
CA ASP A 150 -23.59 9.96 -4.37
C ASP A 150 -24.77 10.67 -5.10
N LYS A 151 -25.97 10.08 -5.10
CA LYS A 151 -27.20 10.64 -5.69
C LYS A 151 -28.12 11.30 -4.66
N GLY A 152 -27.76 11.29 -3.39
CA GLY A 152 -28.57 11.84 -2.30
C GLY A 152 -29.69 10.91 -1.81
N HIS A 153 -29.70 9.63 -2.19
CA HIS A 153 -30.66 8.66 -1.68
C HIS A 153 -30.21 8.10 -0.34
N LYS A 154 -31.18 7.86 0.54
CA LYS A 154 -30.94 7.08 1.76
C LYS A 154 -30.55 5.66 1.37
N LEU A 155 -29.54 5.15 2.07
CA LEU A 155 -29.11 3.78 1.94
C LEU A 155 -30.10 2.86 2.70
N PRO A 156 -30.38 1.66 2.16
CA PRO A 156 -31.27 0.69 2.79
C PRO A 156 -30.69 0.09 4.07
#